data_AF-A0A842NCL3-F1
#
_entry.id   AF-A0A842NCL3-F1
#
_cell.length_a   1.000
_cell.length_b   1.000
_cell.length_c   1.000
_cell.angle_alpha   90.00
_cell.angle_beta   90.00
_cell.angle_gamma   90.00
#
_symmetry.space_group_name_H-M   'P 1'
#
loop_
_entity.id
_entity.type
_entity.pdbx_description
1 polymer ?
#
loop_
_entity_poly.entity_id
_entity_poly.type
_entity_poly.pdbx_seq_one_letter_code
_entity_poly.pdbx_strand_id
1 'polypeptide(L)'
;MSLVIAMMTAIMISAVIVVAAGNMVQEEVPEGPAFGRDMTLRYLLENNAELAELGNPSMIRTPWHEESLTPEGWVGANTVQYTKGEWTVTVSNPVVAEPVYSVEIEFTGSPSFAWKGTVDQDGNVSTIESSM
;
A
#
# COMPACT_ATOMS: atom_id res chain seq x y z
N MET A 1 31.19 2.77 -47.40
CA MET A 1 29.86 3.10 -46.85
C MET A 1 29.46 1.94 -45.96
N SER A 2 29.26 2.19 -44.67
CA SER A 2 29.32 1.18 -43.61
C SER A 2 28.08 0.30 -43.47
N LEU A 3 28.36 -0.91 -42.98
CA LEU A 3 27.55 -2.01 -42.45
C LEU A 3 26.61 -1.61 -41.29
N VAL A 4 25.42 -2.22 -41.16
CA VAL A 4 24.81 -2.56 -39.85
C VAL A 4 23.96 -3.84 -39.95
N ILE A 5 24.39 -4.88 -39.24
CA ILE A 5 23.62 -6.08 -38.89
C ILE A 5 23.00 -5.79 -37.52
N ALA A 6 21.68 -5.87 -37.40
CA ALA A 6 20.98 -5.74 -36.12
C ALA A 6 20.77 -7.13 -35.51
N MET A 7 21.41 -7.37 -34.36
CA MET A 7 21.19 -8.51 -33.48
C MET A 7 20.97 -7.92 -32.09
N MET A 8 19.73 -7.96 -31.58
CA MET A 8 19.47 -7.60 -30.18
C MET A 8 19.04 -8.85 -29.42
N THR A 9 19.97 -9.33 -28.60
CA THR A 9 19.78 -10.32 -27.56
C THR A 9 19.09 -9.71 -26.36
N ALA A 10 18.22 -10.48 -25.71
CA ALA A 10 17.61 -10.19 -24.43
C ALA A 10 18.66 -9.89 -23.35
N ILE A 11 18.38 -8.90 -22.50
CA ILE A 11 19.21 -8.57 -21.34
C ILE A 11 18.38 -8.83 -20.07
N MET A 12 18.73 -9.91 -19.39
CA MET A 12 18.43 -10.15 -17.97
C MET A 12 19.53 -9.46 -17.16
N ILE A 13 19.18 -8.53 -16.25
CA ILE A 13 20.07 -7.95 -15.23
C ILE A 13 19.17 -7.75 -13.99
N SER A 14 19.16 -8.60 -12.96
CA SER A 14 20.17 -8.82 -11.90
C SER A 14 20.53 -7.54 -11.13
N ALA A 15 20.11 -7.50 -9.86
CA ALA A 15 20.53 -6.61 -8.77
C ALA A 15 21.40 -5.39 -9.15
N VAL A 16 20.80 -4.20 -9.15
CA VAL A 16 21.54 -2.94 -9.17
C VAL A 16 21.81 -2.53 -7.72
N ILE A 17 22.99 -2.88 -7.20
CA ILE A 17 23.62 -2.11 -6.13
C ILE A 17 24.42 -1.00 -6.81
N VAL A 18 23.88 0.22 -6.80
CA VAL A 18 24.64 1.44 -7.11
C VAL A 18 24.74 2.24 -5.82
N VAL A 19 25.89 2.16 -5.17
CA VAL A 19 26.26 3.10 -4.11
C VAL A 19 26.77 4.38 -4.79
N ALA A 20 25.87 5.34 -4.96
CA ALA A 20 26.21 6.72 -5.24
C ALA A 20 25.86 7.56 -4.01
N ALA A 21 26.86 8.25 -3.46
CA ALA A 21 26.70 9.13 -2.30
C ALA A 21 25.78 10.31 -2.67
N GLY A 22 24.54 10.27 -2.20
CA GLY A 22 23.55 11.33 -2.35
C GLY A 22 22.15 10.77 -2.13
N ASN A 23 21.67 10.84 -0.88
CA ASN A 23 20.30 10.53 -0.45
C ASN A 23 19.53 9.57 -1.37
N MET A 24 19.92 8.29 -1.36
CA MET A 24 19.01 7.25 -1.78
C MET A 24 17.83 7.30 -0.80
N VAL A 25 16.67 7.76 -1.28
CA VAL A 25 15.40 7.45 -0.60
C VAL A 25 15.34 5.93 -0.61
N GLN A 26 15.68 5.30 0.51
CA GLN A 26 15.28 3.91 0.72
C GLN A 26 13.76 3.94 0.60
N GLU A 27 13.22 3.24 -0.40
CA GLU A 27 11.82 2.88 -0.40
C GLU A 27 11.67 1.92 0.78
N GLU A 28 11.45 2.48 1.98
CA GLU A 28 11.23 1.70 3.18
C GLU A 28 10.04 0.80 2.88
N VAL A 29 10.27 -0.51 2.90
CA VAL A 29 9.17 -1.47 2.84
C VAL A 29 8.30 -1.15 4.05
N PRO A 30 7.02 -0.78 3.86
CA PRO A 30 6.19 -0.36 4.97
C PRO A 30 6.11 -1.50 5.98
N GLU A 31 6.43 -1.23 7.25
CA GLU A 31 6.16 -2.12 8.37
C GLU A 31 4.93 -1.62 9.15
N GLY A 32 4.37 -2.49 10.00
CA GLY A 32 3.26 -2.09 10.88
C GLY A 32 1.98 -1.73 10.10
N PRO A 33 1.13 -0.83 10.61
CA PRO A 33 -0.17 -0.54 9.99
C PRO A 33 -0.09 0.02 8.56
N ALA A 34 1.03 0.67 8.18
CA ALA A 34 1.25 1.12 6.81
C ALA A 34 1.35 -0.05 5.82
N PHE A 35 1.92 -1.19 6.25
CA PHE A 35 1.92 -2.43 5.45
C PHE A 35 0.49 -2.87 5.12
N GLY A 36 -0.39 -2.94 6.13
CA GLY A 36 -1.79 -3.32 5.95
C GLY A 36 -2.51 -2.41 4.95
N ARG A 37 -2.29 -1.10 5.04
CA ARG A 37 -2.82 -0.10 4.09
C ARG A 37 -2.35 -0.39 2.66
N ASP A 38 -1.04 -0.44 2.44
CA ASP A 38 -0.46 -0.49 1.10
C ASP A 38 -0.72 -1.84 0.40
N MET A 39 -0.70 -2.94 1.16
CA MET A 39 -1.09 -4.26 0.68
C MET A 39 -2.55 -4.32 0.24
N THR A 40 -3.45 -3.75 1.05
CA THR A 40 -4.88 -3.73 0.74
C THR A 40 -5.16 -2.88 -0.50
N LEU A 41 -4.61 -1.67 -0.56
CA LEU A 41 -4.78 -0.78 -1.72
C LEU A 41 -4.28 -1.45 -3.00
N ARG A 42 -3.11 -2.08 -2.96
CA ARG A 42 -2.59 -2.84 -4.09
C ARG A 42 -3.56 -3.95 -4.51
N TYR A 43 -3.99 -4.79 -3.59
CA TYR A 43 -4.95 -5.86 -3.87
C TYR A 43 -6.24 -5.32 -4.50
N LEU A 44 -6.83 -4.27 -3.93
CA LEU A 44 -8.08 -3.71 -4.43
C LEU A 44 -7.95 -3.12 -5.83
N LEU A 45 -6.89 -2.36 -6.09
CA LEU A 45 -6.66 -1.74 -7.40
C LEU A 45 -6.31 -2.77 -8.48
N GLU A 46 -5.62 -3.86 -8.13
CA GLU A 46 -5.29 -4.95 -9.06
C GLU A 46 -6.50 -5.83 -9.39
N ASN A 47 -7.45 -5.98 -8.46
CA ASN A 47 -8.58 -6.90 -8.60
C ASN A 47 -9.92 -6.20 -8.95
N ASN A 48 -9.99 -4.87 -8.93
CA ASN A 48 -11.21 -4.12 -9.26
C ASN A 48 -10.90 -3.03 -10.30
N ALA A 49 -11.30 -3.27 -11.55
CA ALA A 49 -11.05 -2.35 -12.66
C ALA A 49 -11.63 -0.94 -12.42
N GLU A 50 -12.82 -0.86 -11.80
CA GLU A 50 -13.47 0.42 -11.48
C GLU A 50 -12.66 1.24 -10.46
N LEU A 51 -12.01 0.57 -9.49
CA LEU A 51 -11.14 1.26 -8.53
C LEU A 51 -9.80 1.66 -9.15
N ALA A 52 -9.29 0.87 -10.11
CA ALA A 52 -8.06 1.21 -10.82
C ALA A 52 -8.15 2.57 -11.53
N GLU A 53 -9.34 2.94 -12.02
CA GLU A 53 -9.60 4.23 -12.65
C GLU A 53 -9.55 5.41 -11.66
N LEU A 54 -9.80 5.18 -10.37
CA LEU A 54 -9.67 6.19 -9.31
C LEU A 54 -8.20 6.58 -9.05
N GLY A 55 -7.27 5.76 -9.54
CA GLY A 55 -5.83 5.94 -9.37
C GLY A 55 -5.32 5.45 -8.02
N ASN A 56 -4.04 5.07 -7.98
CA ASN A 56 -3.41 4.59 -6.76
C ASN A 56 -3.05 5.78 -5.83
N PRO A 57 -3.69 5.92 -4.65
CA PRO A 57 -3.38 7.03 -3.75
C PRO A 57 -1.94 6.98 -3.25
N SER A 58 -1.30 5.80 -3.15
CA SER A 58 0.11 5.67 -2.77
C SER A 58 1.08 6.22 -3.83
N MET A 59 0.65 6.43 -5.09
CA MET A 59 1.46 7.07 -6.13
C MET A 59 1.38 8.61 -6.14
N ILE A 60 0.44 9.20 -5.40
CA ILE A 60 0.32 10.65 -5.28
C ILE A 60 1.47 11.16 -4.39
N ARG A 61 2.21 12.18 -4.84
CA ARG A 61 3.43 12.68 -4.14
C ARG A 61 3.18 13.24 -2.73
N THR A 62 1.98 13.74 -2.46
CA THR A 62 1.62 14.21 -1.12
C THR A 62 1.72 13.04 -0.14
N PRO A 63 2.27 13.18 1.07
CA PRO A 63 2.25 12.10 2.05
C PRO A 63 0.82 11.81 2.53
N TRP A 64 0.60 10.63 3.11
CA TRP A 64 -0.60 10.37 3.90
C TRP A 64 -0.57 11.25 5.15
N HIS A 65 -1.73 11.76 5.56
CA HIS A 65 -1.88 12.31 6.90
C HIS A 65 -2.23 11.16 7.84
N GLU A 66 -1.48 11.02 8.93
CA GLU A 66 -1.59 9.89 9.86
C GLU A 66 -2.07 10.36 11.23
N GLU A 67 -3.09 9.70 11.77
CA GLU A 67 -3.65 9.96 13.08
C GLU A 67 -3.72 8.65 13.89
N SER A 68 -3.14 8.65 15.09
CA SER A 68 -3.28 7.52 16.02
C SER A 68 -4.65 7.59 16.68
N LEU A 69 -5.48 6.57 16.46
CA LEU A 69 -6.78 6.42 17.11
C LEU A 69 -6.72 5.54 18.36
N THR A 70 -5.56 4.98 18.69
CA THR A 70 -5.36 4.23 19.93
C THR A 70 -5.47 5.17 21.15
N PRO A 71 -6.39 4.91 22.09
CA PRO A 71 -6.47 5.68 23.32
C PRO A 71 -5.17 5.59 24.14
N GLU A 72 -4.80 6.68 24.81
CA GLU A 72 -3.62 6.69 25.67
C GLU A 72 -3.72 5.63 26.78
N GLY A 73 -2.59 4.97 27.06
CA GLY A 73 -2.50 3.92 28.08
C GLY A 73 -3.05 2.55 27.65
N TRP A 74 -3.59 2.41 26.44
CA TRP A 74 -3.95 1.10 25.88
C TRP A 74 -2.72 0.41 25.32
N VAL A 75 -2.58 -0.89 25.64
CA VAL A 75 -1.50 -1.76 25.17
C VAL A 75 -2.10 -3.00 24.51
N GLY A 76 -1.38 -3.56 23.53
CA GLY A 76 -1.75 -4.81 22.86
C GLY A 76 -2.38 -4.66 21.47
N ALA A 77 -2.86 -3.46 21.12
CA ALA A 77 -3.27 -3.13 19.75
C ALA A 77 -2.95 -1.67 19.41
N ASN A 78 -2.70 -1.42 18.13
CA ASN A 78 -2.50 -0.09 17.58
C ASN A 78 -3.53 0.14 16.47
N THR A 79 -4.15 1.31 16.45
CA THR A 79 -5.08 1.72 15.39
C THR A 79 -4.64 3.07 14.84
N VAL A 80 -4.41 3.11 13.54
CA VAL A 80 -3.96 4.32 12.81
C VAL A 80 -4.92 4.59 11.67
N GLN A 81 -5.35 5.84 11.54
CA GLN A 81 -6.07 6.33 10.39
C GLN A 81 -5.11 7.07 9.45
N TYR A 82 -5.23 6.77 8.17
CA TYR A 82 -4.51 7.39 7.07
C TYR A 82 -5.51 8.11 6.18
N THR A 83 -5.30 9.40 5.94
CA THR A 83 -6.15 10.18 5.03
C THR A 83 -5.33 10.79 3.89
N LYS A 84 -5.90 10.75 2.68
CA LYS A 84 -5.28 11.31 1.48
C LYS A 84 -6.29 11.60 0.37
N GLY A 85 -6.59 12.87 0.15
CA GLY A 85 -7.64 13.26 -0.77
C GLY A 85 -8.99 12.72 -0.29
N GLU A 86 -9.69 11.97 -1.14
CA GLU A 86 -10.98 11.34 -0.83
C GLU A 86 -10.84 9.95 -0.17
N TRP A 87 -9.61 9.46 -0.01
CA TRP A 87 -9.31 8.18 0.63
C TRP A 87 -9.11 8.33 2.13
N THR A 88 -9.80 7.48 2.88
CA THR A 88 -9.58 7.21 4.30
C THR A 88 -9.30 5.73 4.47
N VAL A 89 -8.21 5.39 5.12
CA VAL A 89 -7.84 4.01 5.45
C VAL A 89 -7.58 3.90 6.94
N THR A 90 -8.35 3.08 7.64
CA THR A 90 -8.14 2.79 9.06
C THR A 90 -7.55 1.40 9.19
N VAL A 91 -6.39 1.30 9.85
CA VAL A 91 -5.71 0.02 10.08
C VAL A 91 -5.58 -0.21 11.57
N SER A 92 -6.07 -1.36 12.04
CA SER A 92 -5.88 -1.84 13.40
C SER A 92 -5.03 -3.11 13.39
N ASN A 93 -4.00 -3.16 14.24
CA ASN A 93 -3.12 -4.31 14.34
C ASN A 93 -2.79 -4.65 15.80
N PRO A 94 -2.74 -5.94 16.15
CA PRO A 94 -2.19 -6.37 17.44
C PRO A 94 -0.68 -6.10 17.51
N VAL A 95 -0.15 -5.84 18.70
CA VAL A 95 1.29 -5.68 18.93
C VAL A 95 1.88 -7.05 19.31
N VAL A 96 1.99 -7.92 18.31
CA VAL A 96 2.52 -9.30 18.42
C VAL A 96 3.54 -9.55 17.30
N ALA A 97 4.22 -10.70 17.32
CA ALA A 97 5.24 -11.03 16.31
C ALA A 97 4.63 -11.18 14.90
N GLU A 98 3.47 -11.83 14.80
CA GLU A 98 2.77 -12.11 13.54
C GLU A 98 1.35 -11.49 13.56
N PRO A 99 1.23 -10.16 13.40
CA PRO A 99 -0.05 -9.49 13.37
C PRO A 99 -0.84 -9.82 12.11
N VAL A 100 -2.14 -10.01 12.27
CA VAL A 100 -3.12 -9.86 11.20
C VAL A 100 -3.70 -8.45 11.30
N TYR A 101 -3.54 -7.67 10.23
CA TYR A 101 -4.04 -6.30 10.13
C TYR A 101 -5.52 -6.33 9.78
N SER A 102 -6.35 -5.64 10.56
CA SER A 102 -7.72 -5.31 10.17
C SER A 102 -7.72 -3.98 9.45
N VAL A 103 -8.29 -3.92 8.25
CA VAL A 103 -8.23 -2.74 7.39
C VAL A 103 -9.64 -2.36 6.95
N GLU A 104 -9.96 -1.08 7.09
CA GLU A 104 -11.18 -0.45 6.61
C GLU A 104 -10.80 0.67 5.66
N ILE A 105 -11.42 0.71 4.48
CA ILE A 105 -11.17 1.70 3.44
C ILE A 105 -12.48 2.36 3.07
N GLU A 106 -12.46 3.68 3.02
CA GLU A 106 -13.54 4.50 2.48
C GLU A 106 -12.96 5.44 1.42
N PHE A 107 -13.63 5.49 0.28
CA PHE A 107 -13.41 6.49 -0.76
C PHE A 107 -14.70 7.26 -0.96
N THR A 108 -14.64 8.57 -0.71
CA THR A 108 -15.81 9.46 -0.69
C THR A 108 -16.07 10.20 -2.02
N GLY A 109 -15.31 9.86 -3.06
CA GLY A 109 -15.50 10.41 -4.41
C GLY A 109 -16.69 9.80 -5.16
N SER A 110 -16.66 9.93 -6.48
CA SER A 110 -17.73 9.43 -7.37
C SER A 110 -17.13 8.49 -8.43
N PRO A 111 -17.40 7.16 -8.37
CA PRO A 111 -18.27 6.48 -7.41
C PRO A 111 -17.68 6.43 -5.99
N SER A 112 -18.55 6.37 -4.98
CA SER A 112 -18.14 6.09 -3.61
C SER A 112 -17.77 4.62 -3.47
N PHE A 113 -16.89 4.29 -2.53
CA PHE A 113 -16.50 2.91 -2.29
C PHE A 113 -16.18 2.70 -0.82
N ALA A 114 -16.61 1.57 -0.27
CA ALA A 114 -16.23 1.13 1.06
C ALA A 114 -15.82 -0.34 1.04
N TRP A 115 -14.79 -0.66 1.83
CA TRP A 115 -14.28 -2.02 1.95
C TRP A 115 -13.75 -2.29 3.35
N LYS A 116 -13.93 -3.53 3.80
CA LYS A 116 -13.41 -4.03 5.07
C LYS A 116 -12.85 -5.43 4.89
N GLY A 117 -11.72 -5.68 5.52
CA GLY A 117 -11.09 -6.99 5.47
C GLY A 117 -9.84 -7.08 6.32
N THR A 118 -9.01 -8.08 6.02
CA THR A 118 -7.78 -8.34 6.75
C THR A 118 -6.61 -8.60 5.82
N VAL A 119 -5.40 -8.34 6.31
CA VAL A 119 -4.13 -8.66 5.67
C VAL A 119 -3.23 -9.40 6.66
N ASP A 120 -2.64 -10.53 6.27
CA ASP A 120 -1.60 -11.19 7.09
C ASP A 120 -0.19 -10.74 6.70
N GLN A 121 0.84 -11.21 7.41
CA GLN A 121 2.24 -10.81 7.13
C GLN A 121 2.79 -11.35 5.81
N ASP A 122 2.18 -12.38 5.23
CA ASP A 122 2.53 -12.86 3.88
C ASP A 122 1.90 -11.98 2.79
N GLY A 123 1.05 -11.02 3.18
CA GLY A 123 0.35 -10.12 2.29
C GLY A 123 -0.93 -10.71 1.69
N ASN A 124 -1.44 -11.81 2.25
CA ASN A 124 -2.72 -12.37 1.81
C ASN A 124 -3.86 -11.48 2.30
N VAL A 125 -4.70 -11.04 1.36
CA VAL A 125 -5.85 -10.17 1.65
C VAL A 125 -7.14 -11.00 1.67
N SER A 126 -7.93 -10.85 2.73
CA SER A 126 -9.27 -11.43 2.85
C SER A 126 -10.33 -10.34 2.94
N THR A 127 -11.34 -10.40 2.08
CA THR A 127 -12.46 -9.45 2.11
C THR A 127 -13.54 -9.95 3.06
N ILE A 128 -14.00 -9.08 3.95
CA ILE A 128 -15.14 -9.32 4.85
C ILE A 128 -16.39 -8.66 4.29
N GLU A 129 -16.28 -7.39 3.87
CA GLU A 129 -17.38 -6.60 3.34
C GLU A 129 -16.87 -5.64 2.26
N SER A 130 -17.70 -5.38 1.26
CA SER A 130 -17.41 -4.38 0.24
C SER A 130 -18.71 -3.84 -0.36
N SER A 131 -18.75 -2.54 -0.61
CA SER A 131 -19.87 -1.83 -1.25
C SER A 131 -19.39 -0.69 -2.15
N MET A 132 -20.21 -0.39 -3.16
CA MET A 132 -20.05 0.69 -4.14
C MET A 132 -21.36 1.46 -4.28
#